data_AF-A0A7K9YXD2-F1
#
_entry.id   AF-A0A7K9YXD2-F1
#
_cell.length_a   1.000
_cell.length_b   1.000
_cell.length_c   1.000
_cell.angle_alpha   90.00
_cell.angle_beta   90.00
_cell.angle_gamma   90.00
#
_symmetry.space_group_name_H-M   'P 1'
#
loop_
_entity.id
_entity.type
_entity.pdbx_description
1 polymer ?
#
loop_
_entity_poly.entity_id
_entity_poly.type
_entity_poly.pdbx_seq_one_letter_code
_entity_poly.pdbx_strand_id
1 'polypeptide(L)'
;MATEKHTLLSLILTAGLTALAATEPKAEQPEVVTKYGAVRGYQMKVDAAERSVNVFLGLPFAKPPVGPLRFSEPQPPEPWRGVRDATSYPPMCLQNKVIGQFFSDVITNRKEKVHLQMSEDCLYLNIYTPVSTESQEKLPVSKIIVTSLASSVASV
;
A
#
# COMPACT_ATOMS: atom_id res chain seq x y z
N MET A 1 39.84 17.94 69.75
CA MET A 1 38.41 18.30 69.91
C MET A 1 37.94 18.86 68.57
N ALA A 2 37.17 18.07 67.80
CA ALA A 2 36.36 18.37 66.59
C ALA A 2 36.97 19.33 65.54
N THR A 3 37.40 18.98 64.31
CA THR A 3 36.81 18.18 63.21
C THR A 3 35.30 18.35 62.95
N GLU A 4 35.01 18.67 61.68
CA GLU A 4 33.74 18.57 60.94
C GLU A 4 32.66 19.64 61.17
N LYS A 5 32.42 20.43 60.10
CA LYS A 5 31.20 20.39 59.27
C LYS A 5 31.18 21.66 58.40
N HIS A 6 31.10 21.47 57.10
CA HIS A 6 30.49 22.34 56.06
C HIS A 6 31.19 22.15 54.71
N THR A 7 31.35 20.88 54.32
CA THR A 7 31.61 20.49 52.93
C THR A 7 30.49 19.54 52.54
N LEU A 8 29.30 20.08 52.26
CA LEU A 8 28.21 19.27 51.73
C LEU A 8 27.48 20.00 50.59
N LEU A 9 27.65 19.42 49.41
CA LEU A 9 26.71 19.33 48.29
C LEU A 9 26.24 20.62 47.63
N SER A 10 26.82 20.90 46.47
CA SER A 10 25.99 21.01 45.25
C SER A 10 26.84 20.71 44.02
N LEU A 11 27.15 19.43 43.82
CA LEU A 11 27.59 18.92 42.52
C LEU A 11 26.33 18.35 41.84
N ILE A 12 25.51 19.21 41.24
CA ILE A 12 24.39 18.75 40.42
C ILE A 12 25.00 18.25 39.10
N LEU A 13 25.21 16.95 39.07
CA LEU A 13 25.55 16.14 37.91
C LEU A 13 24.46 16.37 36.85
N THR A 14 24.70 17.24 35.87
CA THR A 14 23.90 17.28 34.64
C THR A 14 24.21 16.01 33.86
N ALA A 15 23.59 14.90 34.26
CA ALA A 15 23.49 13.72 33.42
C ALA A 15 22.64 14.12 32.21
N GLY A 16 23.32 14.45 31.12
CA GLY A 16 22.70 14.67 29.82
C GLY A 16 21.86 13.46 29.46
N LEU A 17 20.55 13.64 29.44
CA LEU A 17 19.60 12.69 28.92
C LEU A 17 19.83 12.64 27.40
N THR A 18 20.77 11.82 26.95
CA THR A 18 20.88 11.46 25.54
C THR A 18 19.63 10.67 25.20
N ALA A 19 18.62 11.35 24.66
CA ALA A 19 17.47 10.70 24.05
C ALA A 19 18.00 9.79 22.93
N LEU A 20 17.98 8.49 23.19
CA LEU A 20 18.19 7.48 22.16
C LEU A 20 16.97 7.55 21.26
N ALA A 21 17.02 8.41 20.24
CA ALA A 21 16.06 8.38 19.16
C ALA A 21 16.22 7.02 18.49
N ALA A 22 15.35 6.09 18.84
CA ALA A 22 15.20 4.85 18.09
C ALA A 22 14.80 5.29 16.68
N THR A 23 15.76 5.27 15.76
CA THR A 23 15.48 5.30 14.33
C THR A 23 14.66 4.05 14.04
N GLU A 24 13.33 4.18 14.05
CA GLU A 24 12.48 3.16 13.47
C GLU A 24 12.96 2.91 12.05
N PRO A 25 13.09 1.64 11.60
CA PRO A 25 13.50 1.35 10.24
C PRO A 25 12.54 2.09 9.30
N LYS A 26 13.05 3.10 8.59
CA LYS A 26 12.26 3.84 7.63
C LYS A 26 11.80 2.86 6.56
N ALA A 27 10.51 2.52 6.56
CA ALA A 27 9.91 1.65 5.56
C ALA A 27 10.30 2.18 4.17
N GLU A 28 10.93 1.32 3.37
CA GLU A 28 11.40 1.71 2.05
C GLU A 28 10.18 1.99 1.14
N GLN A 29 10.18 3.15 0.50
CA GLN A 29 9.06 3.68 -0.27
C GLN A 29 9.49 3.83 -1.74
N PRO A 30 9.38 2.76 -2.55
CA PRO A 30 9.76 2.82 -3.95
C PRO A 30 8.88 3.82 -4.72
N GLU A 31 9.51 4.68 -5.51
CA GLU A 31 8.82 5.60 -6.41
C GLU A 31 9.07 5.24 -7.87
N VAL A 32 8.00 5.23 -8.68
CA VAL A 32 8.06 4.89 -10.11
C VAL A 32 7.28 5.92 -10.91
N VAL A 33 7.85 6.37 -12.03
CA VAL A 33 7.16 7.26 -12.98
C VAL A 33 6.39 6.41 -13.98
N THR A 34 5.08 6.67 -14.09
CA THR A 34 4.20 6.05 -15.10
C THR A 34 3.85 7.08 -16.18
N LYS A 35 3.16 6.64 -17.25
CA LYS A 35 2.63 7.55 -18.27
C LYS A 35 1.63 8.59 -17.74
N TYR A 36 1.03 8.35 -16.57
CA TYR A 36 0.00 9.22 -15.99
C TYR A 36 0.50 10.04 -14.79
N GLY A 37 1.71 9.76 -14.30
CA GLY A 37 2.30 10.44 -13.14
C GLY A 37 3.16 9.52 -12.28
N ALA A 38 3.83 10.10 -11.29
CA ALA A 38 4.64 9.35 -10.33
C ALA A 38 3.76 8.65 -9.29
N VAL A 39 4.16 7.46 -8.87
CA VAL A 39 3.51 6.68 -7.81
C VAL A 39 4.52 6.30 -6.74
N ARG A 40 4.07 6.21 -5.49
CA ARG A 40 4.86 5.74 -4.35
C ARG A 40 4.22 4.53 -3.72
N GLY A 41 4.94 3.41 -3.70
CA GLY A 41 4.52 2.18 -3.04
C GLY A 41 5.20 1.99 -1.70
N TYR A 42 5.20 0.74 -1.24
CA TYR A 42 5.98 0.28 -0.09
C TYR A 42 6.71 -1.02 -0.43
N GLN A 43 7.81 -1.28 0.26
CA GLN A 43 8.52 -2.56 0.15
C GLN A 43 8.13 -3.48 1.31
N MET A 44 7.93 -4.77 1.02
CA MET A 44 7.75 -5.80 2.05
C MET A 44 8.70 -6.98 1.81
N LYS A 45 9.15 -7.60 2.90
CA LYS A 45 9.95 -8.82 2.86
C LYS A 45 9.04 -10.04 2.83
N VAL A 46 9.34 -10.99 1.96
CA VAL A 46 8.66 -12.28 1.88
C VAL A 46 9.61 -13.36 2.39
N ASP A 47 9.42 -13.77 3.64
CA ASP A 47 10.32 -14.68 4.35
C ASP A 47 10.56 -15.99 3.60
N ALA A 48 9.48 -16.60 3.09
CA ALA A 48 9.56 -17.89 2.39
C ALA A 48 10.40 -17.84 1.09
N ALA A 49 10.59 -16.65 0.51
CA ALA A 49 11.38 -16.46 -0.71
C ALA A 49 12.70 -15.73 -0.44
N GLU A 50 12.98 -15.35 0.82
CA GLU A 50 14.10 -14.51 1.24
C GLU A 50 14.33 -13.27 0.36
N ARG A 51 13.24 -12.70 -0.17
CA ARG A 51 13.28 -11.59 -1.13
C ARG A 51 12.37 -10.44 -0.70
N SER A 52 12.77 -9.24 -1.08
CA SER A 52 11.93 -8.05 -0.99
C SER A 52 11.06 -7.90 -2.23
N VAL A 53 9.83 -7.42 -2.03
CA VAL A 53 8.85 -7.13 -3.07
C VAL A 53 8.41 -5.68 -2.93
N ASN A 54 8.47 -4.93 -4.02
CA ASN A 54 7.85 -3.62 -4.14
C ASN A 54 6.36 -3.81 -4.42
N VAL A 55 5.52 -3.13 -3.64
CA VAL A 55 4.07 -3.23 -3.69
C VAL A 55 3.48 -1.86 -4.01
N PHE A 56 2.62 -1.82 -5.01
CA PHE A 56 1.87 -0.63 -5.41
C PHE A 56 0.39 -0.99 -5.48
N LEU A 57 -0.42 -0.38 -4.63
CA LEU A 57 -1.84 -0.67 -4.48
C LEU A 57 -2.68 0.49 -5.00
N GLY A 58 -3.85 0.18 -5.57
CA GLY A 58 -4.84 1.20 -5.93
C GLY A 58 -4.42 2.13 -7.06
N LEU A 59 -3.68 1.62 -8.06
CA LEU A 59 -3.34 2.41 -9.25
C LEU A 59 -4.53 2.47 -10.21
N PRO A 60 -5.04 3.65 -10.58
CA PRO A 60 -6.14 3.75 -11.52
C PRO A 60 -5.67 3.35 -12.91
N PHE A 61 -6.40 2.45 -13.55
CA PHE A 61 -6.15 2.07 -14.95
C PHE A 61 -7.21 2.59 -15.93
N ALA A 62 -8.30 3.14 -15.40
CA ALA A 62 -9.37 3.79 -16.15
C ALA A 62 -9.99 4.94 -15.34
N LYS A 63 -10.80 5.79 -16.00
CA LYS A 63 -11.65 6.77 -15.30
C LYS A 63 -12.71 6.06 -14.46
N PRO A 64 -13.14 6.66 -13.33
CA PRO A 64 -14.27 6.15 -12.56
C PRO A 64 -15.51 5.98 -13.47
N PRO A 65 -16.13 4.80 -13.56
CA PRO A 65 -17.27 4.52 -14.43
C PRO A 65 -18.59 4.99 -13.81
N VAL A 66 -18.61 6.22 -13.32
CA VAL A 66 -19.73 6.82 -12.57
C VAL A 66 -20.51 7.82 -13.43
N GLY A 67 -21.76 8.08 -13.07
CA GLY A 67 -22.59 9.07 -13.76
C GLY A 67 -22.74 8.75 -15.26
N PRO A 68 -22.44 9.69 -16.17
CA PRO A 68 -22.53 9.45 -17.62
C PRO A 68 -21.63 8.35 -18.16
N LEU A 69 -20.57 7.97 -17.43
CA LEU A 69 -19.65 6.89 -17.83
C LEU A 69 -20.16 5.51 -17.42
N ARG A 70 -21.25 5.43 -16.66
CA ARG A 70 -21.85 4.15 -16.28
C ARG A 70 -22.34 3.43 -17.54
N PHE A 71 -22.01 2.16 -17.67
CA PHE A 71 -22.30 1.32 -18.84
C PHE A 71 -21.64 1.76 -20.16
N SER A 72 -20.71 2.69 -20.09
CA SER A 72 -19.85 3.04 -21.23
C SER A 72 -18.55 2.23 -21.17
N GLU A 73 -17.84 2.19 -22.30
CA GLU A 73 -16.50 1.60 -22.33
C GLU A 73 -15.54 2.36 -21.38
N PRO A 74 -14.63 1.64 -20.68
CA PRO A 74 -13.64 2.28 -19.81
C PRO A 74 -12.75 3.26 -20.57
N GLN A 75 -12.68 4.50 -20.09
CA GLN A 75 -11.79 5.52 -20.66
C GLN A 75 -10.45 5.56 -19.93
N PRO A 76 -9.34 5.99 -20.58
CA PRO A 76 -8.05 6.17 -19.93
C PRO A 76 -8.11 7.12 -18.73
N PRO A 77 -7.41 6.83 -17.61
CA PRO A 77 -7.42 7.67 -16.43
C PRO A 77 -6.78 9.04 -16.73
N GLU A 78 -7.20 10.05 -15.97
CA GLU A 78 -6.59 11.37 -16.05
C GLU A 78 -5.18 11.35 -15.43
N PRO A 79 -4.18 11.98 -16.08
CA PRO A 79 -2.88 12.20 -15.45
C PRO A 79 -3.01 13.01 -14.16
N TRP A 80 -2.13 12.74 -13.19
CA TRP A 80 -2.05 13.49 -11.94
C TRP A 80 -0.73 14.23 -11.82
N ARG A 81 -0.75 15.31 -11.03
CA ARG A 81 0.46 16.06 -10.65
C ARG A 81 1.01 15.54 -9.33
N GLY A 82 2.33 15.61 -9.19
CA GLY A 82 3.03 15.14 -7.99
C GLY A 82 3.12 13.61 -7.92
N VAL A 83 3.32 13.10 -6.71
CA VAL A 83 3.48 11.68 -6.42
C VAL A 83 2.19 11.16 -5.78
N ARG A 84 1.55 10.18 -6.43
CA ARG A 84 0.36 9.52 -5.90
C ARG A 84 0.75 8.42 -4.91
N ASP A 85 0.11 8.42 -3.75
CA ASP A 85 0.24 7.34 -2.77
C ASP A 85 -0.44 6.07 -3.29
N ALA A 86 0.32 4.98 -3.36
CA ALA A 86 -0.10 3.65 -3.79
C ALA A 86 0.19 2.61 -2.69
N THR A 87 -0.06 2.96 -1.43
CA THR A 87 0.17 2.08 -0.27
C THR A 87 -1.11 1.45 0.30
N SER A 88 -2.29 1.81 -0.21
CA SER A 88 -3.59 1.39 0.31
C SER A 88 -4.43 0.65 -0.73
N TYR A 89 -5.18 -0.37 -0.30
CA TYR A 89 -6.08 -1.10 -1.20
C TYR A 89 -7.22 -0.20 -1.69
N PRO A 90 -7.59 -0.31 -2.98
CA PRO A 90 -8.74 0.40 -3.53
C PRO A 90 -10.06 -0.21 -3.05
N PRO A 91 -11.19 0.50 -3.22
CA PRO A 91 -12.51 -0.10 -3.05
C PRO A 91 -12.72 -1.30 -3.99
N MET A 92 -13.48 -2.30 -3.54
CA MET A 92 -14.03 -3.32 -4.41
C MET A 92 -15.16 -2.71 -5.26
N CYS A 93 -15.35 -3.27 -6.46
CA CYS A 93 -16.52 -2.94 -7.27
C CYS A 93 -17.82 -3.30 -6.55
N LEU A 94 -18.89 -2.61 -6.93
CA LEU A 94 -20.24 -2.91 -6.42
C LEU A 94 -20.60 -4.38 -6.69
N GLN A 95 -20.99 -5.07 -5.62
CA GLN A 95 -21.43 -6.45 -5.55
C GLN A 95 -22.25 -6.63 -4.25
N ASN A 96 -22.72 -7.84 -3.94
CA ASN A 96 -23.32 -8.09 -2.64
C ASN A 96 -22.24 -8.03 -1.55
N LYS A 97 -22.35 -7.12 -0.58
CA LYS A 97 -21.33 -6.89 0.45
C LYS A 97 -21.01 -8.13 1.28
N VAL A 98 -22.04 -8.87 1.71
CA VAL A 98 -21.88 -10.05 2.57
C VAL A 98 -21.22 -11.18 1.78
N ILE A 99 -21.73 -11.47 0.59
CA ILE A 99 -21.22 -12.53 -0.28
C ILE A 99 -19.81 -12.19 -0.76
N GLY A 100 -19.57 -10.96 -1.19
CA GLY A 100 -18.27 -10.48 -1.66
C GLY A 100 -17.20 -10.55 -0.58
N GLN A 101 -17.50 -10.08 0.65
CA GLN A 101 -16.55 -10.19 1.75
C GLN A 101 -16.32 -11.66 2.15
N PHE A 102 -17.37 -12.48 2.17
CA PHE A 102 -17.23 -13.92 2.45
C PHE A 102 -16.29 -14.61 1.46
N PHE A 103 -16.50 -14.41 0.15
CA PHE A 103 -15.60 -15.00 -0.85
C PHE A 103 -14.17 -14.45 -0.72
N SER A 104 -14.00 -13.14 -0.50
CA SER A 104 -12.69 -12.54 -0.24
C SER A 104 -11.98 -13.22 0.94
N ASP A 105 -12.69 -13.49 2.03
CA ASP A 105 -12.16 -14.13 3.22
C ASP A 105 -11.79 -15.61 3.01
N VAL A 106 -12.51 -16.31 2.14
CA VAL A 106 -12.28 -17.74 1.87
C VAL A 106 -11.14 -17.95 0.88
N ILE A 107 -11.01 -17.11 -0.14
CA ILE A 107 -10.02 -17.28 -1.22
C ILE A 107 -8.69 -16.57 -0.95
N THR A 108 -8.62 -15.69 0.05
CA THR A 108 -7.42 -14.91 0.32
C THR A 108 -6.27 -15.80 0.77
N ASN A 109 -5.10 -15.59 0.19
CA ASN A 109 -3.84 -16.20 0.65
C ASN A 109 -3.12 -15.33 1.71
N ARG A 110 -3.77 -14.29 2.23
CA ARG A 110 -3.21 -13.42 3.26
C ARG A 110 -3.50 -13.98 4.65
N LYS A 111 -2.55 -13.77 5.57
CA LYS A 111 -2.75 -14.07 7.01
C LYS A 111 -3.86 -13.22 7.62
N GLU A 112 -3.94 -11.96 7.22
CA GLU A 112 -4.93 -11.01 7.72
C GLU A 112 -6.02 -10.74 6.68
N LYS A 113 -7.26 -10.68 7.18
CA LYS A 113 -8.42 -10.31 6.38
C LYS A 113 -8.43 -8.80 6.18
N VAL A 114 -8.67 -8.37 4.94
CA VAL A 114 -8.81 -6.95 4.61
C VAL A 114 -10.29 -6.66 4.40
N HIS A 115 -10.81 -5.71 5.18
CA HIS A 115 -12.16 -5.21 4.98
C HIS A 115 -12.13 -4.10 3.94
N LEU A 116 -12.67 -4.36 2.76
CA LEU A 116 -12.64 -3.40 1.65
C LEU A 116 -13.98 -2.66 1.57
N GLN A 117 -13.90 -1.36 1.32
CA GLN A 117 -15.07 -0.56 0.97
C GLN A 117 -15.57 -0.94 -0.42
N MET A 118 -16.81 -0.56 -0.72
CA MET A 118 -17.43 -0.80 -2.02
C MET A 118 -17.73 0.51 -2.71
N SER A 119 -17.44 0.59 -4.01
CA SER A 119 -17.68 1.77 -4.82
C SER A 119 -17.89 1.39 -6.29
N GLU A 120 -18.59 2.24 -7.06
CA GLU A 120 -18.54 2.19 -8.53
C GLU A 120 -17.19 2.68 -9.05
N ASP A 121 -16.53 3.59 -8.33
CA ASP A 121 -15.13 3.93 -8.55
C ASP A 121 -14.22 2.83 -8.00
N CYS A 122 -14.02 1.79 -8.81
CA CYS A 122 -13.27 0.58 -8.44
C CYS A 122 -12.27 0.11 -9.51
N LEU A 123 -12.07 0.87 -10.59
CA LEU A 123 -11.20 0.49 -11.71
C LEU A 123 -9.71 0.74 -11.41
N TYR A 124 -9.22 -0.04 -10.45
CA TYR A 124 -7.86 0.01 -9.92
C TYR A 124 -7.15 -1.34 -10.06
N LEU A 125 -5.83 -1.29 -10.14
CA LEU A 125 -4.98 -2.48 -10.10
C LEU A 125 -3.95 -2.38 -8.98
N ASN A 126 -3.45 -3.55 -8.58
CA ASN A 126 -2.36 -3.69 -7.63
C ASN A 126 -1.18 -4.37 -8.36
N ILE A 127 0.04 -3.91 -8.10
CA ILE A 127 1.28 -4.42 -8.69
C ILE A 127 2.18 -4.93 -7.57
N TYR A 128 2.70 -6.13 -7.76
CA TYR A 128 3.71 -6.74 -6.89
C TYR A 128 4.88 -7.12 -7.79
N THR A 129 6.06 -6.56 -7.53
CA THR A 129 7.27 -6.83 -8.30
C THR A 129 8.43 -7.11 -7.36
N PRO A 130 9.24 -8.16 -7.60
CA PRO A 130 10.44 -8.38 -6.79
C PRO A 130 11.38 -7.17 -6.94
N VAL A 131 12.12 -6.87 -5.87
CA VAL A 131 13.26 -5.95 -5.95
C VAL A 131 14.35 -6.66 -6.76
N SER A 132 14.63 -6.17 -7.97
CA SER A 132 15.75 -6.69 -8.76
C SER A 132 17.04 -5.97 -8.38
N THR A 133 18.12 -6.74 -8.30
CA THR A 133 19.48 -6.23 -8.10
C THR A 133 20.12 -5.75 -9.40
N GLU A 134 19.52 -6.05 -10.56
CA GLU A 134 20.02 -5.64 -11.86
C GLU A 134 19.07 -4.61 -12.49
N SER A 135 19.62 -3.44 -12.84
CA SER A 135 18.85 -2.42 -13.54
C SER A 135 18.45 -2.94 -14.92
N GLN A 136 17.15 -3.00 -15.21
CA GLN A 136 16.53 -3.30 -16.52
C GLN A 136 16.19 -4.76 -16.85
N GLU A 137 16.11 -5.66 -15.88
CA GLU A 137 15.61 -7.01 -16.12
C GLU A 137 14.13 -7.01 -16.55
N LYS A 138 13.82 -7.62 -17.70
CA LYS A 138 12.43 -7.79 -18.20
C LYS A 138 11.85 -9.09 -17.65
N LEU A 139 11.16 -8.99 -16.52
CA LEU A 139 10.50 -10.12 -15.89
C LEU A 139 9.17 -10.49 -16.62
N PRO A 140 8.79 -11.78 -16.64
CA PRO A 140 7.46 -12.20 -17.07
C PRO A 140 6.35 -11.55 -16.22
N VAL A 141 5.23 -11.17 -16.86
CA VAL A 141 4.09 -10.54 -16.19
C VAL A 141 2.89 -11.48 -16.16
N SER A 142 2.47 -11.87 -14.96
CA SER A 142 1.25 -12.64 -14.71
C SER A 142 0.11 -11.70 -14.31
N LYS A 143 -1.06 -11.84 -14.96
CA LYS A 143 -2.27 -11.07 -14.63
C LYS A 143 -3.27 -11.96 -13.92
N ILE A 144 -3.73 -11.53 -12.74
CA ILE A 144 -4.75 -12.23 -11.97
C ILE A 144 -6.06 -11.46 -12.11
N ILE A 145 -7.11 -12.13 -12.58
CA ILE A 145 -8.46 -11.57 -12.68
C ILE A 145 -9.32 -12.30 -11.66
N VAL A 146 -9.86 -11.56 -10.70
CA VAL A 146 -10.86 -12.05 -9.77
C VAL A 146 -12.21 -11.53 -10.22
N THR A 147 -13.03 -12.40 -10.81
CA THR A 147 -14.36 -12.03 -11.27
C THR A 147 -15.32 -11.94 -10.09
N SER A 148 -15.92 -10.77 -9.89
CA SER A 148 -17.11 -10.67 -9.05
C SER A 148 -18.27 -11.37 -9.74
N LEU A 149 -19.07 -12.13 -8.99
CA LEU A 149 -20.29 -12.80 -9.47
C LEU A 149 -21.37 -11.83 -10.02
N ALA A 150 -21.11 -10.51 -10.01
CA ALA A 150 -22.04 -9.48 -10.47
C ALA A 150 -22.14 -9.34 -12.01
N SER A 151 -21.32 -10.03 -12.80
CA SER A 151 -21.28 -9.86 -14.26
C SER A 151 -22.48 -10.43 -15.05
N SER A 152 -23.55 -10.87 -14.41
CA SER A 152 -24.73 -11.41 -15.13
C SER A 152 -25.77 -10.37 -15.58
N VAL A 153 -25.42 -9.07 -15.68
CA VAL A 153 -26.34 -8.06 -16.20
C VAL A 153 -25.66 -7.17 -17.23
N ALA A 154 -25.38 -7.72 -18.41
CA ALA A 154 -25.29 -7.01 -19.68
C ALA A 154 -25.18 -8.01 -20.83
N SER A 155 -26.21 -8.83 -21.02
CA SER A 155 -26.56 -9.30 -22.37
C SER A 155 -27.79 -8.49 -22.75
N VAL A 156 -27.60 -7.47 -23.58
CA VAL A 156 -28.66 -6.95 -24.46
C VAL A 156 -28.68 -7.87 -25.67
#